data_AF-A0A945AMJ6-F1
#
_entry.id   AF-A0A945AMJ6-F1
#
_cell.length_a   1.000
_cell.length_b   1.000
_cell.length_c   1.000
_cell.angle_alpha   90.00
_cell.angle_beta   90.00
_cell.angle_gamma   90.00
#
_symmetry.space_group_name_H-M   'P 1'
#
loop_
_entity.id
_entity.type
_entity.pdbx_description
1 polymer ?
#
loop_
_entity_poly.entity_id
_entity_poly.type
_entity_poly.pdbx_seq_one_letter_code
_entity_poly.pdbx_strand_id
1 'polypeptide(L)' 'MEFSGKLVIAVSSRALFNLDESHHIFETQGKQAYCTYQVEH' A
#
# COMPACT_ATOMS: atom_id res chain seq x y z
N MET A 1 13.06 -16.59 10.16
CA MET A 1 12.27 -17.06 9.01
C MET A 1 13.25 -17.55 7.96
N GLU A 2 13.18 -18.83 7.57
CA GLU A 2 14.07 -19.41 6.56
C GLU A 2 13.32 -19.48 5.22
N PHE A 3 13.85 -18.82 4.18
CA PHE A 3 13.27 -18.75 2.84
C PHE A 3 14.01 -19.66 1.83
N SER A 4 14.78 -20.63 2.33
CA SER A 4 15.63 -21.52 1.53
C SER A 4 14.83 -22.22 0.41
N GLY A 5 15.26 -22.01 -0.84
CA GLY A 5 14.66 -22.61 -2.04
C GLY A 5 13.48 -21.85 -2.68
N LYS A 6 13.14 -20.65 -2.20
CA LYS A 6 12.05 -19.82 -2.77
C LYS A 6 12.57 -18.51 -3.33
N LEU A 7 12.05 -18.12 -4.49
CA LEU A 7 12.21 -16.76 -5.01
C LEU A 7 11.26 -15.83 -4.25
N VAL A 8 11.82 -15.01 -3.36
CA VAL A 8 11.06 -13.99 -2.62
C VAL A 8 11.14 -12.69 -3.40
N ILE A 9 10.00 -12.21 -3.89
CA ILE A 9 9.89 -10.92 -4.57
C ILE A 9 9.10 -9.97 -3.67
N ALA A 10 9.74 -8.88 -3.26
CA ALA A 10 9.05 -7.76 -2.66
C ALA A 10 8.60 -6.81 -3.77
N VAL A 11 7.31 -6.54 -3.85
CA VAL A 11 6.72 -5.59 -4.81
C VAL A 11 5.97 -4.52 -4.03
N SER A 12 6.10 -3.28 -4.49
CA SER A 12 5.37 -2.15 -3.92
C SER A 12 3.88 -2.39 -4.06
N SER A 13 3.11 -2.20 -2.97
CA SER A 13 1.65 -2.27 -3.02
C SER A 13 1.07 -1.32 -4.07
N ARG A 14 1.74 -0.19 -4.35
CA ARG A 14 1.36 0.78 -5.40
C ARG A 14 1.49 0.24 -6.84
N ALA A 15 2.28 -0.82 -7.04
CA ALA A 15 2.46 -1.45 -8.35
C ALA A 15 1.49 -2.61 -8.58
N LEU A 16 0.98 -3.22 -7.50
CA LEU A 16 -0.03 -4.28 -7.57
C LEU A 16 -1.45 -3.73 -7.50
N PHE A 17 -1.64 -2.66 -6.74
CA PHE A 17 -2.91 -1.99 -6.54
C PHE A 17 -2.81 -0.58 -7.09
N ASN A 18 -3.87 -0.10 -7.75
CA ASN A 18 -3.93 1.27 -8.23
C ASN A 18 -4.12 2.24 -7.04
N LEU A 19 -3.05 2.43 -6.25
CA LEU A 19 -3.05 3.23 -5.02
C LEU A 19 -2.83 4.72 -5.29
N ASP A 20 -3.02 5.16 -6.53
CA ASP A 20 -2.87 6.57 -6.91
C ASP A 20 -3.88 7.45 -6.14
N GLU A 21 -5.12 6.97 -6.00
CA GLU A 21 -6.17 7.64 -5.23
C GLU A 21 -5.81 7.71 -3.73
N SER A 22 -5.34 6.62 -3.14
CA SER A 22 -4.92 6.62 -1.73
C SER A 22 -3.66 7.48 -1.50
N HIS A 23 -2.77 7.56 -2.48
CA HIS A 23 -1.59 8.43 -2.44
C HIS A 23 -2.00 9.91 -2.48
N HIS A 24 -2.93 10.27 -3.36
CA HIS A 24 -3.50 11.62 -3.43
C HIS A 24 -4.22 11.99 -2.12
N ILE A 25 -5.00 11.07 -1.53
CA ILE A 25 -5.64 11.29 -0.22
C ILE A 25 -4.60 11.51 0.88
N PHE A 26 -3.51 10.73 0.90
CA PHE A 26 -2.43 10.94 1.87
C PHE A 26 -1.76 12.30 1.71
N GLU A 27 -1.47 12.74 0.48
CA GLU A 27 -0.80 14.02 0.23
C GLU A 27 -1.71 15.22 0.51
N THR A 28 -3.00 15.13 0.16
CA THR A 28 -3.93 16.27 0.28
C THR A 28 -4.63 16.35 1.64
N GLN A 29 -4.94 15.21 2.26
CA GLN A 29 -5.76 15.14 3.47
C GLN A 29 -4.99 14.57 4.68
N GLY A 30 -3.74 14.15 4.45
CA GLY A 30 -2.86 13.66 5.50
C GLY A 30 -3.18 12.24 5.96
N LYS A 31 -2.42 11.82 6.96
CA LYS A 31 -2.32 10.43 7.42
C LYS A 31 -3.64 9.86 7.96
N GLN A 32 -4.48 10.72 8.53
CA GLN A 32 -5.74 10.31 9.16
C GLN A 32 -6.79 9.88 8.12
N ALA A 33 -6.95 10.66 7.04
CA ALA A 33 -7.85 10.35 5.94
C ALA A 33 -7.39 9.11 5.15
N TYR A 34 -6.09 8.95 4.94
CA TYR A 34 -5.52 7.74 4.34
C TYR A 34 -5.81 6.47 5.16
N CYS A 35 -5.75 6.55 6.50
CA CYS A 35 -6.04 5.43 7.36
C CYS A 35 -7.53 5.05 7.30
N THR A 36 -8.43 6.03 7.34
CA THR A 36 -9.88 5.80 7.20
C THR A 36 -10.22 5.17 5.85
N TYR A 37 -9.66 5.67 4.76
CA TYR A 37 -9.90 5.14 3.41
C TYR A 37 -9.48 3.66 3.28
N GLN A 38 -8.36 3.26 3.90
CA GLN A 38 -7.90 1.87 3.91
C GLN A 38 -8.70 0.92 4.80
N VAL A 39 -9.51 1.44 5.73
CA VAL A 39 -10.36 0.62 6.61
C VAL A 39 -11.76 0.44 6.01
N GLU A 40 -12.23 1.43 5.23
CA GLU A 40 -13.55 1.39 4.58
C GLU A 40 -13.57 0.64 3.24
N HIS A 41 -12.42 0.48 2.56
CA HIS A 41 -12.27 -0.22 1.27
C HIS A 41 -11.25 -1.36 1.36
#